data_AF-A0A7W9BP71-F1
#
_entry.id   AF-A0A7W9BP71-F1
#
_cell.length_a   1.000
_cell.length_b   1.000
_cell.length_c   1.000
_cell.angle_alpha   90.00
_cell.angle_beta   90.00
_cell.angle_gamma   90.00
#
_symmetry.space_group_name_H-M   'P 1'
#
loop_
_entity.id
_entity.type
_entity.pdbx_description
1 polymer ?
#
loop_
_entity_poly.entity_id
_entity_poly.type
_entity_poly.pdbx_seq_one_letter_code
_entity_poly.pdbx_strand_id
1 'polypeptide(L)'
;MIEAPRQTRMPGLLVHGASGIGKTMIARNLSRKYAPEYDPASGITRTPLLLLQAPPAPDERRFYLHILAAVGAPATALSARAQNVASLEVRVIALLRDLGLRMIMIDEVHNLLAGTHREQRRFLNVLRYLS
;
A
#
# COMPACT_ATOMS: atom_id res chain seq x y z
N MET A 1 -6.27 -10.46 -11.37
CA MET A 1 -5.13 -9.57 -11.07
C MET A 1 -4.20 -10.17 -10.01
N ILE A 2 -4.68 -10.56 -8.82
CA ILE A 2 -3.79 -11.13 -7.79
C ILE A 2 -3.20 -12.51 -8.14
N GLU A 3 -3.89 -13.28 -8.98
CA GLU A 3 -3.44 -14.57 -9.53
C GLU A 3 -2.76 -14.44 -10.89
N ALA A 4 -2.67 -13.23 -11.45
CA ALA A 4 -1.99 -13.01 -12.72
C ALA A 4 -0.47 -13.14 -12.54
N PRO A 5 0.27 -13.62 -13.55
CA PRO A 5 1.72 -13.67 -13.50
C PRO A 5 2.30 -12.25 -13.37
N ARG A 6 3.42 -12.12 -12.65
CA ARG A 6 4.13 -10.84 -12.53
C ARG A 6 4.64 -10.40 -13.89
N GLN A 7 4.42 -9.12 -14.21
CA GLN A 7 4.87 -8.49 -15.46
C GLN A 7 5.82 -7.33 -15.12
N THR A 8 6.62 -6.90 -16.09
CA THR A 8 7.51 -5.73 -15.97
C THR A 8 6.74 -4.46 -15.59
N ARG A 9 5.46 -4.38 -15.94
CA ARG A 9 4.56 -3.31 -15.53
C ARG A 9 3.21 -3.91 -15.12
N MET A 10 2.95 -3.96 -13.82
CA MET A 10 1.66 -4.43 -13.33
C MET A 10 0.55 -3.43 -13.70
N PRO A 11 -0.63 -3.90 -14.17
CA PRO A 11 -1.74 -3.01 -14.46
C PRO A 11 -2.31 -2.41 -13.15
N GLY A 12 -2.65 -1.13 -13.18
CA GLY A 12 -3.44 -0.48 -12.13
C GLY A 12 -4.93 -0.53 -12.46
N LEU A 13 -5.79 -0.57 -11.44
CA LEU A 13 -7.24 -0.49 -11.58
C LEU A 13 -7.77 0.64 -10.71
N LEU A 14 -8.56 1.55 -11.29
CA LEU A 14 -9.30 2.56 -10.56
C LEU A 14 -10.78 2.19 -10.55
N VAL A 15 -11.34 2.00 -9.35
CA VAL A 15 -12.77 1.78 -9.15
C VAL A 15 -13.39 3.07 -8.62
N HIS A 16 -14.32 3.66 -9.38
CA HIS A 16 -15.03 4.87 -8.99
C HIS A 16 -16.53 4.62 -8.88
N GLY A 17 -17.22 5.43 -8.09
CA GLY A 17 -18.66 5.34 -7.86
C GLY A 17 -19.07 6.22 -6.68
N ALA A 18 -20.36 6.46 -6.51
CA ALA A 18 -20.88 7.28 -5.41
C ALA A 18 -20.46 6.75 -4.02
N SER A 19 -20.48 7.61 -3.01
CA SER A 19 -20.28 7.16 -1.62
C SER A 19 -21.38 6.20 -1.20
N GLY A 20 -21.07 5.25 -0.32
CA GLY A 20 -22.06 4.29 0.19
C GLY A 20 -22.42 3.10 -0.72
N ILE A 21 -21.91 3.01 -1.95
CA ILE A 21 -22.27 1.91 -2.88
C ILE A 21 -21.59 0.56 -2.55
N GLY A 22 -20.83 0.48 -1.47
CA GLY A 22 -20.15 -0.75 -1.04
C GLY A 22 -18.73 -0.95 -1.57
N LYS A 23 -18.06 0.06 -2.16
CA LYS A 23 -16.65 -0.04 -2.62
C LYS A 23 -15.72 -0.53 -1.50
N THR A 24 -15.82 0.08 -0.32
CA THR A 24 -15.04 -0.30 0.87
C THR A 24 -15.40 -1.71 1.36
N MET A 25 -16.67 -2.12 1.25
CA MET A 25 -17.10 -3.48 1.63
C MET A 25 -16.46 -4.53 0.73
N ILE A 26 -16.44 -4.27 -0.59
CA ILE A 26 -15.78 -5.14 -1.57
C ILE A 26 -14.28 -5.23 -1.26
N ALA A 27 -13.62 -4.09 -1.04
CA ALA A 27 -12.19 -4.04 -0.70
C ALA A 27 -11.86 -4.83 0.58
N ARG A 28 -12.66 -4.65 1.63
CA ARG A 28 -12.50 -5.40 2.89
C ARG A 28 -12.75 -6.89 2.71
N ASN A 29 -13.74 -7.28 1.92
CA ASN A 29 -14.02 -8.69 1.63
C ASN A 29 -12.84 -9.35 0.91
N LEU A 30 -12.28 -8.69 -0.10
CA LEU A 30 -11.05 -9.13 -0.78
C LEU A 30 -9.86 -9.25 0.17
N SER A 31 -9.66 -8.26 1.04
CA SER A 31 -8.59 -8.29 2.04
C SER A 31 -8.73 -9.45 3.03
N ARG A 32 -9.97 -9.83 3.41
CA ARG A 32 -10.22 -11.01 4.24
C ARG A 32 -9.99 -12.32 3.50
N LYS A 33 -10.39 -12.38 2.22
CA LYS A 33 -10.18 -13.56 1.37
C LYS A 33 -8.69 -13.86 1.16
N TYR A 34 -7.86 -12.82 1.09
CA TYR A 34 -6.41 -12.91 0.89
C TYR A 34 -5.65 -12.43 2.14
N ALA A 35 -6.09 -12.89 3.31
CA ALA A 35 -5.49 -12.54 4.60
C ALA A 35 -4.03 -13.04 4.71
N PRO A 36 -3.21 -12.44 5.59
CA PRO A 36 -1.87 -12.94 5.84
C PRO A 36 -1.86 -14.39 6.33
N GLU A 37 -0.98 -15.21 5.77
CA GLU A 37 -0.80 -16.61 6.13
C GLU A 37 0.64 -16.85 6.57
N TYR A 38 0.82 -17.44 7.75
CA TYR A 38 2.14 -17.84 8.24
C TYR A 38 2.54 -19.16 7.61
N ASP A 39 3.72 -19.19 6.99
CA ASP A 39 4.33 -20.40 6.46
C ASP A 39 5.35 -20.95 7.47
N PRO A 40 5.06 -22.06 8.17
CA PRO A 40 5.98 -22.63 9.16
C PRO A 40 7.28 -23.16 8.57
N ALA A 41 7.31 -23.50 7.28
CA ALA A 41 8.49 -24.05 6.64
C ALA A 41 9.51 -22.96 6.31
N SER A 42 9.06 -21.78 5.88
CA SER A 42 9.93 -20.62 5.65
C SER A 42 10.07 -19.71 6.87
N GLY A 43 9.18 -19.84 7.86
CA GLY A 43 9.11 -18.96 9.02
C GLY A 43 8.61 -17.54 8.69
N ILE A 44 8.03 -17.34 7.49
CA ILE A 44 7.64 -16.03 6.96
C ILE A 44 6.12 -15.93 6.90
N THR A 45 5.58 -14.78 7.32
CA THR A 45 4.19 -14.43 7.06
C THR A 45 4.05 -13.87 5.65
N ARG A 46 3.29 -14.56 4.80
CA ARG A 46 2.95 -14.08 3.46
C ARG A 46 1.72 -13.19 3.52
N THR A 47 1.84 -11.97 3.03
CA THR A 47 0.77 -10.99 2.95
C THR A 47 0.54 -10.64 1.48
N PRO A 48 -0.30 -11.40 0.75
CA PRO A 48 -0.45 -11.23 -0.70
C PRO A 48 -1.22 -9.96 -1.08
N LEU A 49 -2.06 -9.43 -0.17
CA LEU A 49 -2.86 -8.23 -0.39
C LEU A 49 -2.77 -7.29 0.82
N LEU A 50 -2.46 -6.02 0.56
CA LEU A 50 -2.46 -4.97 1.58
C LEU A 50 -3.56 -3.94 1.26
N LEU A 51 -4.50 -3.76 2.18
CA LEU A 51 -5.53 -2.73 2.08
C LEU A 51 -5.12 -1.51 2.91
N LEU A 52 -5.02 -0.37 2.26
CA LEU A 52 -4.63 0.92 2.84
C LEU A 52 -5.72 1.96 2.58
N GLN A 53 -5.79 2.96 3.45
CA GLN A 53 -6.51 4.19 3.15
C GLN A 53 -5.53 5.25 2.68
N ALA A 54 -5.88 5.98 1.62
CA ALA A 54 -5.11 7.12 1.18
C ALA A 54 -5.02 8.16 2.32
N PRO A 55 -3.84 8.74 2.57
CA PRO A 55 -3.70 9.81 3.54
C PRO A 55 -4.59 11.02 3.14
N PRO A 56 -5.01 11.86 4.09
CA PRO A 56 -5.90 12.99 3.83
C PRO A 56 -5.29 14.08 2.92
N ALA A 57 -3.98 14.00 2.67
CA ALA A 57 -3.25 14.78 1.69
C ALA A 57 -2.20 13.87 1.02
N PRO A 58 -1.79 14.15 -0.24
CA PRO A 58 -0.80 13.37 -0.99
C PRO A 58 0.63 13.50 -0.43
N ASP A 59 0.85 12.96 0.77
CA ASP A 59 2.12 12.96 1.50
C ASP A 59 2.80 11.58 1.41
N GLU A 60 3.94 11.53 0.74
CA GLU A 60 4.73 10.31 0.50
C GLU A 60 5.22 9.68 1.80
N ARG A 61 5.72 10.50 2.73
CA ARG A 61 6.27 10.04 4.01
C ARG A 61 5.18 9.39 4.85
N ARG A 62 4.02 10.04 4.95
CA ARG A 62 2.86 9.52 5.68
C ARG A 62 2.37 8.22 5.07
N PHE A 63 2.38 8.11 3.74
CA PHE A 63 1.99 6.87 3.06
C PHE A 63 2.95 5.72 3.35
N TYR A 64 4.26 5.94 3.29
CA TYR A 64 5.25 4.92 3.67
C TYR A 64 5.10 4.49 5.13
N LEU A 65 4.89 5.43 6.05
CA LEU A 65 4.64 5.12 7.46
C LEU A 65 3.34 4.33 7.65
N HIS A 66 2.27 4.65 6.90
CA HIS A 66 1.02 3.88 6.92
C HIS A 66 1.25 2.45 6.43
N ILE A 67 2.04 2.24 5.38
CA ILE A 67 2.41 0.89 4.92
C ILE A 67 3.14 0.13 6.01
N LEU A 68 4.17 0.73 6.62
CA LEU A 68 4.94 0.12 7.70
C LEU A 68 4.05 -0.26 8.90
N ALA A 69 3.13 0.63 9.28
CA ALA A 69 2.18 0.35 10.36
C ALA A 69 1.22 -0.79 9.99
N ALA A 70 0.71 -0.82 8.75
CA ALA A 70 -0.25 -1.82 8.29
C ALA A 70 0.34 -3.25 8.24
N VAL A 71 1.65 -3.37 8.03
CA VAL A 71 2.36 -4.66 8.06
C VAL A 71 2.94 -5.02 9.44
N GLY A 72 2.64 -4.22 10.47
CA GLY A 72 3.07 -4.50 11.84
C GLY A 72 4.55 -4.20 12.13
N ALA A 73 5.16 -3.24 11.42
CA ALA A 73 6.53 -2.85 11.69
C ALA A 73 6.69 -2.29 13.13
N PRO A 74 7.81 -2.58 13.82
CA PRO A 74 8.01 -2.18 15.21
C PRO A 74 8.00 -0.66 15.38
N ALA A 75 7.65 -0.15 16.57
CA ALA A 75 7.58 1.29 16.84
C ALA A 75 8.89 2.05 16.53
N THR A 76 10.04 1.38 16.63
CA THR A 76 11.35 1.92 16.21
C THR A 76 11.39 2.25 14.73
N ALA A 77 10.74 1.44 13.88
CA ALA A 77 10.58 1.71 12.46
C ALA A 77 9.66 2.90 12.15
N LEU A 78 8.71 3.15 13.05
CA LEU A 78 7.75 4.25 12.95
C LEU A 78 8.29 5.55 13.58
N SER A 79 9.43 5.50 14.27
CA SER A 79 10.07 6.66 14.89
C SER A 79 10.65 7.59 13.81
N ALA A 80 9.78 8.49 13.35
CA ALA A 80 9.96 9.20 12.10
C ALA A 80 10.86 10.45 12.20
N ARG A 81 11.49 10.71 13.35
CA ARG A 81 12.28 11.94 13.59
C ARG A 81 13.62 12.00 12.84
N ALA A 82 14.14 10.88 12.35
CA ALA A 82 15.46 10.81 11.70
C ALA A 82 15.48 10.14 10.31
N GLN A 83 14.34 9.63 9.82
CA GLN A 83 14.29 8.91 8.54
C GLN A 83 13.85 9.84 7.42
N ASN A 84 14.67 9.95 6.38
CA ASN A 84 14.30 10.65 5.16
C ASN A 84 13.35 9.79 4.31
N VAL A 85 12.70 10.39 3.32
CA VAL A 85 11.70 9.68 2.49
C VAL A 85 12.34 8.54 1.70
N ALA A 86 13.57 8.72 1.20
CA ALA A 86 14.29 7.70 0.44
C ALA A 86 14.60 6.45 1.28
N SER A 87 14.97 6.61 2.56
CA SER A 87 15.23 5.47 3.44
C SER A 87 13.94 4.72 3.80
N LEU A 88 12.82 5.43 3.96
CA LEU A 88 11.51 4.83 4.14
C LEU A 88 11.08 4.03 2.90
N GLU A 89 11.29 4.59 1.71
CA GLU A 89 10.96 3.94 0.43
C GLU A 89 11.69 2.61 0.26
N VAL A 90 13.02 2.61 0.38
CA VAL A 90 13.85 1.39 0.27
C VAL A 90 13.38 0.33 1.26
N ARG A 91 13.12 0.75 2.50
CA ARG A 91 12.70 -0.16 3.58
C ARG A 91 11.31 -0.74 3.33
N VAL A 92 10.36 0.08 2.88
CA VAL A 92 9.01 -0.38 2.53
C VAL A 92 9.08 -1.39 1.38
N ILE A 93 9.85 -1.11 0.33
CA ILE A 93 9.94 -2.00 -0.83
C ILE A 93 10.55 -3.35 -0.46
N ALA A 94 11.63 -3.35 0.33
CA ALA A 94 12.23 -4.57 0.84
C ALA A 94 11.21 -5.40 1.62
N LEU A 95 10.51 -4.76 2.57
CA LEU A 95 9.52 -5.43 3.41
C LEU A 95 8.33 -5.98 2.61
N LEU A 96 7.79 -5.21 1.67
CA LEU A 96 6.71 -5.67 0.81
C LEU A 96 7.13 -6.85 -0.08
N ARG A 97 8.39 -6.88 -0.52
CA ARG A 97 8.96 -8.01 -1.25
C ARG A 97 9.07 -9.25 -0.38
N ASP A 98 9.58 -9.11 0.84
CA ASP A 98 9.77 -10.21 1.79
C ASP A 98 8.43 -10.82 2.22
N LEU A 99 7.39 -9.98 2.38
CA LEU A 99 6.02 -10.40 2.65
C LEU A 99 5.34 -11.06 1.45
N GLY A 100 5.99 -11.10 0.27
CA GLY A 100 5.40 -11.69 -0.93
C GLY A 100 4.18 -10.93 -1.45
N LEU A 101 4.13 -9.61 -1.24
CA LEU A 101 2.99 -8.78 -1.65
C LEU A 101 2.75 -8.89 -3.16
N ARG A 102 1.49 -9.07 -3.54
CA ARG A 102 1.05 -9.15 -4.94
C ARG A 102 0.09 -8.04 -5.33
N MET A 103 -0.56 -7.38 -4.36
CA MET A 103 -1.53 -6.33 -4.62
C MET A 103 -1.60 -5.33 -3.47
N ILE A 104 -1.58 -4.04 -3.79
CA ILE A 104 -1.95 -2.96 -2.88
C ILE A 104 -3.31 -2.44 -3.32
N MET A 105 -4.25 -2.40 -2.39
CA MET A 105 -5.53 -1.73 -2.55
C MET A 105 -5.52 -0.44 -1.75
N ILE A 106 -5.91 0.67 -2.38
CA ILE A 106 -5.97 1.98 -1.75
C ILE A 106 -7.41 2.47 -1.80
N ASP A 107 -8.04 2.55 -0.64
CA ASP A 107 -9.35 3.17 -0.48
C ASP A 107 -9.21 4.70 -0.32
N GLU A 108 -10.27 5.44 -0.66
CA GLU A 108 -10.31 6.90 -0.60
C GLU A 108 -9.21 7.63 -1.40
N VAL A 109 -8.81 7.08 -2.54
CA VAL A 109 -7.79 7.66 -3.43
C VAL A 109 -8.11 9.10 -3.89
N HIS A 110 -9.35 9.54 -3.75
CA HIS A 110 -9.74 10.93 -4.02
C HIS A 110 -9.12 11.92 -3.03
N ASN A 111 -8.67 11.48 -1.84
CA ASN A 111 -7.93 12.32 -0.89
C ASN A 111 -6.65 12.92 -1.49
N LEU A 112 -6.12 12.31 -2.55
CA LEU A 112 -4.99 12.86 -3.28
C LEU A 112 -5.31 14.22 -3.91
N LEU A 113 -6.58 14.47 -4.25
CA LEU A 113 -7.03 15.71 -4.86
C LEU A 113 -6.97 16.91 -3.89
N ALA A 114 -6.81 16.67 -2.59
CA ALA A 114 -6.66 17.73 -1.59
C ALA A 114 -5.32 18.46 -1.66
N GLY A 115 -4.31 17.89 -2.34
CA GLY A 115 -3.01 18.55 -2.54
C GLY A 115 -2.90 19.29 -3.87
N THR A 116 -1.83 20.06 -4.01
CA THR A 116 -1.43 20.74 -5.25
C THR A 116 -1.14 19.73 -6.37
N HIS A 117 -1.19 20.17 -7.63
CA HIS A 117 -0.82 19.33 -8.78
C HIS A 117 0.59 18.72 -8.66
N ARG A 118 1.52 19.44 -8.03
CA ARG A 118 2.89 18.95 -7.79
C ARG A 118 2.89 17.78 -6.81
N GLU A 119 2.14 17.88 -5.72
CA GLU A 119 2.04 16.83 -4.70
C GLU A 119 1.28 15.61 -5.23
N GLN A 120 0.18 15.83 -5.96
CA GLN A 120 -0.55 14.76 -6.66
C GLN A 120 0.38 13.96 -7.57
N ARG A 121 1.18 14.64 -8.40
CA ARG A 121 2.10 13.99 -9.35
C ARG A 121 3.21 13.23 -8.64
N ARG A 122 3.73 13.77 -7.53
CA ARG A 122 4.68 13.08 -6.65
C ARG A 122 4.09 11.79 -6.08
N PHE A 123 2.87 11.85 -5.55
CA PHE A 123 2.20 10.67 -5.01
C PHE A 123 1.92 9.61 -6.08
N LEU A 124 1.49 10.02 -7.28
CA LEU A 124 1.32 9.09 -8.41
C LEU A 124 2.63 8.41 -8.81
N ASN A 125 3.77 9.09 -8.66
CA ASN A 125 5.07 8.47 -8.88
C ASN A 125 5.39 7.42 -7.80
N VAL A 126 5.05 7.68 -6.53
CA VAL A 126 5.16 6.68 -5.46
C VAL A 126 4.33 5.44 -5.79
N LEU A 127 3.07 5.61 -6.21
CA LEU A 127 2.22 4.48 -6.61
C LEU A 127 2.81 3.68 -7.77
N ARG A 128 3.41 4.38 -8.75
CA ARG A 128 4.09 3.74 -9.88
C ARG A 128 5.38 3.02 -9.48
N TYR A 129 6.07 3.51 -8.46
CA TYR A 129 7.31 2.89 -8.00
C TYR A 129 7.05 1.64 -7.15
N LEU A 130 5.88 1.55 -6.52
CA LEU A 130 5.43 0.39 -5.75
C LEU A 130 4.81 -0.74 -6.62
N SER A 131 4.48 -0.46 -7.88
CA SER A 131 3.79 -1.38 -8.79
C SER A 131 4.72 -2.37 -9.50
#